data_AF-A0A9D5V8U8-F1
#
_entry.id   AF-A0A9D5V8U8-F1
#
_cell.length_a   1.000
_cell.length_b   1.000
_cell.length_c   1.000
_cell.angle_alpha   90.00
_cell.angle_beta   90.00
_cell.angle_gamma   90.00
#
_symmetry.space_group_name_H-M   'P 1'
#
loop_
_entity.id
_entity.type
_entity.pdbx_description
1 polymer ?
#
loop_
_entity_poly.entity_id
_entity_poly.type
_entity_poly.pdbx_seq_one_letter_code
_entity_poly.pdbx_strand_id
1 'polypeptide(L)'
;MAPAPKVEIAGKSVQEYVDGAWELMDRGLFVKALSELDLAVEAEPTFADAWFARGWALEKAGRPEDAIADYGHAIDVKPDHAFALFSRAYLKLYAGRPQDAVTDFLRTQGVAEDAALRQYAHLWLHLSRARAGQDATARLTEDVKDEALDRWPGPLIAHLLGRLDADGVRAVIEKSDDVQIGAPRDERRCTGYFFLGAEALRAGDAPLARSHFEKALASGAVAFRQYDAAKRELERLAR
;
A
#
# COMPACT_ATOMS: atom_id res chain seq x y z
N MET A 1 29.04 -15.15 -21.89
CA MET A 1 28.84 -13.69 -21.77
C MET A 1 29.41 -13.25 -20.45
N ALA A 2 30.40 -12.35 -20.44
CA ALA A 2 30.78 -11.66 -19.21
C ALA A 2 29.59 -10.77 -18.77
N PRO A 3 29.31 -10.63 -17.47
CA PRO A 3 28.31 -9.67 -17.01
C PRO A 3 28.69 -8.27 -17.51
N ALA A 4 27.70 -7.47 -17.90
CA ALA A 4 27.92 -6.06 -18.23
C ALA A 4 28.64 -5.37 -17.07
N PRO A 5 29.58 -4.45 -17.34
CA PRO A 5 30.25 -3.72 -16.27
C PRO A 5 29.21 -2.97 -15.44
N LYS A 6 29.27 -3.12 -14.12
CA LYS A 6 28.40 -2.37 -13.21
C LYS A 6 28.64 -0.88 -13.41
N VAL A 7 27.58 -0.09 -13.55
CA VAL A 7 27.71 1.36 -13.61
C VAL A 7 28.07 1.86 -12.22
N GLU A 8 29.22 2.53 -12.11
CA GLU A 8 29.68 3.17 -10.88
C GLU A 8 29.64 4.68 -11.04
N ILE A 9 29.05 5.38 -10.06
CA ILE A 9 29.02 6.83 -9.96
C ILE A 9 29.86 7.20 -8.75
N ALA A 10 30.94 7.97 -8.96
CA ALA A 10 31.86 8.38 -7.89
C ALA A 10 32.36 7.21 -6.99
N GLY A 11 32.52 6.01 -7.55
CA GLY A 11 32.99 4.82 -6.84
C GLY A 11 31.92 4.05 -6.04
N LYS A 12 30.64 4.41 -6.18
CA LYS A 12 29.50 3.65 -5.68
C LYS A 12 28.70 3.06 -6.84
N SER A 13 28.25 1.83 -6.71
CA SER A 13 27.27 1.21 -7.60
C SER A 13 25.88 1.82 -7.42
N VAL A 14 25.02 1.66 -8.43
CA VAL A 14 23.62 2.11 -8.37
C VAL A 14 22.87 1.52 -7.17
N GLN A 15 23.11 0.25 -6.84
CA GLN A 15 22.53 -0.39 -5.64
C GLN A 15 22.94 0.35 -4.36
N GLU A 16 24.21 0.76 -4.21
CA GLU A 16 24.66 1.47 -3.01
C GLU A 16 24.03 2.86 -2.87
N TYR A 17 23.68 3.52 -3.98
CA TYR A 17 22.87 4.74 -3.93
C TYR A 17 21.42 4.47 -3.50
N VAL A 18 20.83 3.37 -3.97
CA VAL A 18 19.47 2.98 -3.55
C VAL A 18 19.44 2.61 -2.07
N ASP A 19 20.42 1.84 -1.60
CA ASP A 19 20.52 1.45 -0.19
C ASP A 19 20.74 2.67 0.72
N GLY A 20 21.65 3.58 0.34
CA GLY A 20 21.86 4.85 1.05
C GLY A 20 20.61 5.72 1.09
N ALA A 21 19.84 5.75 0.00
CA ALA A 21 18.59 6.47 -0.06
C ALA A 21 17.54 5.88 0.90
N TRP A 22 17.44 4.55 1.02
CA TRP A 22 16.56 3.91 2.01
C TRP A 22 16.94 4.30 3.44
N GLU A 23 18.24 4.31 3.79
CA GLU A 23 18.70 4.75 5.11
C GLU A 23 18.37 6.23 5.39
N LEU A 24 18.50 7.10 4.37
CA LEU A 24 18.12 8.50 4.48
C LEU A 24 16.61 8.66 4.70
N MET A 25 15.81 7.86 4.00
CA MET A 25 14.36 7.84 4.11
C MET A 25 13.87 7.38 5.47
N ASP A 26 14.50 6.36 6.06
CA ASP A 26 14.23 5.90 7.43
C ASP A 26 14.49 7.00 8.47
N ARG A 27 15.41 7.92 8.17
CA ARG A 27 15.71 9.10 8.99
C ARG A 27 14.84 10.32 8.64
N GLY A 28 13.89 10.18 7.72
CA GLY A 28 13.01 11.26 7.25
C GLY A 28 13.70 12.29 6.34
N LEU A 29 14.89 12.00 5.82
CA LEU A 29 15.69 12.90 4.98
C LEU A 29 15.36 12.74 3.48
N PHE A 30 14.08 12.88 3.13
CA PHE A 30 13.57 12.59 1.78
C PHE A 30 14.25 13.41 0.67
N VAL A 31 14.58 14.68 0.91
CA VAL A 31 15.28 15.51 -0.09
C VAL A 31 16.66 14.97 -0.43
N LYS A 32 17.40 14.48 0.57
CA LYS A 32 18.74 13.89 0.35
C LYS A 32 18.62 12.55 -0.36
N ALA A 33 17.64 11.73 0.03
CA ALA A 33 17.36 10.47 -0.63
C ALA A 33 17.03 10.69 -2.12
N LEU A 34 16.21 11.68 -2.45
CA LEU A 34 15.90 12.04 -3.83
C LEU A 34 17.17 12.39 -4.63
N SER A 35 18.10 13.15 -4.06
CA SER A 35 19.36 13.47 -4.75
C SER A 35 20.22 12.23 -5.03
N GLU A 36 20.25 11.24 -4.14
CA GLU A 36 20.95 9.96 -4.39
C GLU A 36 20.23 9.13 -5.46
N LEU A 37 18.89 9.15 -5.45
CA LEU A 37 18.07 8.37 -6.38
C LEU A 37 18.04 8.99 -7.79
N ASP A 38 18.14 10.32 -7.91
CA ASP A 38 18.30 11.00 -9.19
C ASP A 38 19.58 10.53 -9.90
N LEU A 39 20.70 10.46 -9.16
CA LEU A 39 21.94 9.90 -9.68
C LEU A 39 21.77 8.42 -10.08
N ALA A 40 21.10 7.63 -9.25
CA ALA A 40 20.88 6.21 -9.51
C ALA A 40 20.10 5.96 -10.82
N VAL A 41 19.00 6.68 -11.04
CA VAL A 41 18.17 6.50 -12.25
C VAL A 41 18.80 7.09 -13.50
N GLU A 42 19.63 8.14 -13.38
CA GLU A 42 20.40 8.68 -14.51
C GLU A 42 21.49 7.72 -14.96
N ALA A 43 22.16 7.07 -14.00
CA ALA A 43 23.26 6.16 -14.29
C ALA A 43 22.78 4.81 -14.84
N GLU A 44 21.69 4.26 -14.31
CA GLU A 44 21.10 3.03 -14.81
C GLU A 44 19.57 3.13 -14.91
N PRO A 45 19.05 3.69 -16.02
CA PRO A 45 17.60 3.86 -16.23
C PRO A 45 16.84 2.53 -16.28
N THR A 46 17.52 1.40 -16.47
CA THR A 46 16.95 0.05 -16.50
C THR A 46 16.97 -0.63 -15.12
N PHE A 47 17.32 0.09 -14.06
CA PHE A 47 17.29 -0.45 -12.71
C PHE A 47 15.98 -0.11 -12.00
N ALA A 48 15.01 -1.04 -12.05
CA ALA A 48 13.64 -0.81 -11.59
C ALA A 48 13.56 -0.38 -10.12
N ASP A 49 14.42 -0.93 -9.25
CA ASP A 49 14.39 -0.66 -7.82
C ASP A 49 14.78 0.79 -7.49
N ALA A 50 15.63 1.43 -8.30
CA ALA A 50 15.94 2.86 -8.16
C ALA A 50 14.72 3.73 -8.46
N TRP A 51 13.99 3.44 -9.55
CA TRP A 51 12.74 4.12 -9.87
C TRP A 51 11.68 3.91 -8.78
N PHE A 52 11.55 2.68 -8.27
CA PHE A 52 10.62 2.39 -7.18
C PHE A 52 10.99 3.18 -5.90
N ALA A 53 12.25 3.17 -5.49
CA ALA A 53 12.73 3.92 -4.33
C ALA A 53 12.50 5.43 -4.50
N ARG A 54 12.72 5.97 -5.71
CA ARG A 54 12.46 7.40 -6.00
C ARG A 54 10.98 7.74 -5.94
N GLY A 55 10.13 6.88 -6.49
CA GLY A 55 8.68 7.00 -6.36
C GLY A 55 8.22 7.03 -4.89
N TRP A 56 8.80 6.18 -4.05
CA TRP A 56 8.50 6.16 -2.62
C TRP A 56 8.95 7.45 -1.92
N ALA A 57 10.17 7.93 -2.23
CA ALA A 57 10.69 9.17 -1.68
C ALA A 57 9.82 10.38 -2.07
N LEU A 58 9.38 10.45 -3.33
CA LEU A 58 8.50 11.49 -3.85
C LEU A 58 7.13 11.45 -3.17
N GLU A 59 6.57 10.26 -2.97
CA GLU A 59 5.31 10.08 -2.24
C GLU A 59 5.41 10.67 -0.83
N LYS A 60 6.45 10.32 -0.08
CA LYS A 60 6.66 10.83 1.29
C LYS A 60 7.02 12.32 1.32
N ALA A 61 7.60 12.86 0.26
CA ALA A 61 7.84 14.28 0.08
C ALA A 61 6.58 15.08 -0.36
N GLY A 62 5.41 14.43 -0.48
CA GLY A 62 4.17 15.09 -0.86
C GLY A 62 4.04 15.38 -2.36
N ARG A 63 4.76 14.62 -3.20
CA ARG A 63 4.74 14.72 -4.68
C ARG A 63 4.13 13.47 -5.33
N PRO A 64 2.82 13.20 -5.12
CA PRO A 64 2.21 11.93 -5.51
C PRO A 64 2.12 11.71 -7.03
N GLU A 65 1.96 12.75 -7.84
CA GLU A 65 1.91 12.58 -9.31
C GLU A 65 3.27 12.19 -9.89
N ASP A 66 4.35 12.79 -9.39
CA ASP A 66 5.71 12.42 -9.77
C ASP A 66 6.01 10.97 -9.31
N ALA A 67 5.54 10.58 -8.12
CA ALA A 67 5.64 9.21 -7.63
C ALA A 67 4.90 8.21 -8.54
N ILE A 68 3.70 8.55 -9.03
CA ILE A 68 2.95 7.71 -9.98
C ILE A 68 3.74 7.49 -11.27
N ALA A 69 4.43 8.53 -11.77
CA ALA A 69 5.27 8.44 -12.96
C ALA A 69 6.48 7.52 -12.72
N ASP A 70 7.18 7.67 -11.60
CA ASP A 70 8.34 6.85 -11.25
C ASP A 70 7.99 5.39 -11.00
N TYR A 71 6.88 5.11 -10.30
CA TYR A 71 6.37 3.75 -10.22
C TYR A 71 5.99 3.20 -11.59
N GLY A 72 5.53 4.05 -12.52
CA GLY A 72 5.33 3.70 -13.93
C GLY A 72 6.61 3.24 -14.60
N HIS A 73 7.69 4.01 -14.48
CA HIS A 73 9.00 3.63 -15.02
C HIS A 73 9.52 2.31 -14.42
N ALA A 74 9.38 2.11 -13.11
CA ALA A 74 9.74 0.83 -12.47
C ALA A 74 8.97 -0.35 -13.09
N ILE A 75 7.68 -0.17 -13.40
CA ILE A 75 6.83 -1.19 -14.03
C ILE A 75 7.18 -1.40 -15.52
N ASP A 76 7.56 -0.34 -16.23
CA ASP A 76 7.98 -0.46 -17.64
C ASP A 76 9.28 -1.26 -17.77
N VAL A 77 10.20 -1.07 -16.82
CA VAL A 77 11.45 -1.84 -16.72
C VAL A 77 11.20 -3.26 -16.22
N LYS A 78 10.38 -3.41 -15.17
CA LYS A 78 10.04 -4.70 -14.55
C LYS A 78 8.51 -4.84 -14.41
N PRO A 79 7.82 -5.43 -15.40
CA PRO A 79 6.36 -5.51 -15.44
C PRO A 79 5.69 -6.24 -14.27
N ASP A 80 6.43 -7.09 -13.55
CA ASP A 80 5.96 -7.87 -12.40
C ASP A 80 6.40 -7.27 -11.05
N HIS A 81 6.87 -6.01 -11.02
CA HIS A 81 7.28 -5.35 -9.79
C HIS A 81 6.08 -5.07 -8.86
N ALA A 82 5.76 -6.05 -8.00
CA ALA A 82 4.55 -6.06 -7.17
C ALA A 82 4.37 -4.79 -6.30
N PHE A 83 5.44 -4.33 -5.65
CA PHE A 83 5.39 -3.13 -4.79
C PHE A 83 5.17 -1.82 -5.56
N ALA A 84 5.74 -1.68 -6.77
CA ALA A 84 5.50 -0.53 -7.64
C ALA A 84 4.05 -0.52 -8.14
N LEU A 85 3.52 -1.68 -8.55
CA LEU A 85 2.11 -1.84 -8.91
C LEU A 85 1.19 -1.43 -7.76
N PHE A 86 1.43 -1.97 -6.56
CA PHE A 86 0.62 -1.70 -5.37
C PHE A 86 0.65 -0.21 -4.99
N SER A 87 1.85 0.37 -4.95
CA SER A 87 2.05 1.77 -4.54
C SER A 87 1.40 2.73 -5.54
N ARG A 88 1.57 2.47 -6.85
CA ARG A 88 0.91 3.25 -7.91
C ARG A 88 -0.61 3.11 -7.86
N ALA A 89 -1.13 1.92 -7.61
CA ALA A 89 -2.57 1.68 -7.48
C ALA A 89 -3.18 2.49 -6.34
N TYR A 90 -2.53 2.49 -5.17
CA TYR A 90 -2.97 3.30 -4.04
C TYR A 90 -3.01 4.79 -4.37
N LEU A 91 -1.95 5.34 -4.98
CA LEU A 91 -1.92 6.75 -5.32
C LEU A 91 -2.97 7.12 -6.37
N LYS A 92 -3.18 6.27 -7.39
CA LYS A 92 -4.27 6.43 -8.36
C LYS A 92 -5.65 6.44 -7.71
N LEU A 93 -5.89 5.57 -6.73
CA LEU A 93 -7.15 5.54 -5.99
C LEU A 93 -7.43 6.88 -5.29
N TYR A 94 -6.43 7.44 -4.62
CA TYR A 94 -6.55 8.72 -3.91
C TYR A 94 -6.40 9.96 -4.80
N ALA A 95 -5.97 9.79 -6.05
CA ALA A 95 -6.06 10.79 -7.12
C ALA A 95 -7.43 10.78 -7.84
N GLY A 96 -8.39 9.96 -7.38
CA GLY A 96 -9.73 9.89 -7.97
C GLY A 96 -9.80 9.05 -9.25
N ARG A 97 -8.84 8.12 -9.44
CA ARG A 97 -8.77 7.21 -10.60
C ARG A 97 -8.99 5.75 -10.19
N PRO A 98 -10.18 5.37 -9.67
CA PRO A 98 -10.40 4.06 -9.09
C PRO A 98 -10.33 2.92 -10.13
N GLN A 99 -10.74 3.15 -11.39
CA GLN A 99 -10.62 2.15 -12.46
C GLN A 99 -9.15 1.80 -12.77
N ASP A 100 -8.27 2.81 -12.77
CA ASP A 100 -6.84 2.59 -12.98
C ASP A 100 -6.20 1.87 -11.79
N ALA A 101 -6.67 2.17 -10.57
CA ALA A 101 -6.25 1.47 -9.36
C ALA A 101 -6.65 -0.01 -9.37
N VAL A 102 -7.89 -0.32 -9.80
CA VAL A 102 -8.36 -1.71 -9.97
C VAL A 102 -7.41 -2.50 -10.87
N THR A 103 -6.99 -1.92 -11.99
CA THR A 103 -6.09 -2.58 -12.94
C THR A 103 -4.74 -2.94 -12.30
N ASP A 104 -4.14 -2.01 -11.56
CA ASP A 104 -2.85 -2.24 -10.93
C ASP A 104 -2.95 -3.19 -9.73
N PHE A 105 -3.98 -3.10 -8.90
CA PHE A 105 -4.18 -4.04 -7.77
C PHE A 105 -4.44 -5.48 -8.25
N LEU A 106 -5.20 -5.66 -9.33
CA LEU A 106 -5.38 -6.98 -9.96
C LEU A 106 -4.04 -7.57 -10.41
N ARG A 107 -3.17 -6.75 -11.00
CA ARG A 107 -1.82 -7.17 -11.37
C ARG A 107 -0.99 -7.50 -10.12
N THR A 108 -1.04 -6.68 -9.07
CA THR A 108 -0.36 -6.97 -7.80
C THR A 108 -0.75 -8.34 -7.25
N GLN A 109 -2.05 -8.67 -7.18
CA GLN A 109 -2.51 -9.98 -6.69
C GLN A 109 -1.91 -11.15 -7.47
N GLY A 110 -1.79 -10.99 -8.79
CA GLY A 110 -1.27 -12.02 -9.69
C GLY A 110 0.24 -12.25 -9.58
N VAL A 111 1.02 -11.21 -9.23
CA VAL A 111 2.50 -11.28 -9.22
C VAL A 111 3.11 -11.22 -7.82
N ALA A 112 2.36 -10.84 -6.78
CA ALA A 112 2.88 -10.81 -5.42
C ALA A 112 3.28 -12.22 -4.98
N GLU A 113 4.51 -12.40 -4.52
CA GLU A 113 4.95 -13.65 -3.88
C GLU A 113 4.62 -13.64 -2.38
N ASP A 114 4.79 -12.48 -1.74
CA ASP A 114 4.46 -12.25 -0.34
C ASP A 114 2.94 -12.29 -0.09
N ALA A 115 2.52 -13.13 0.87
CA ALA A 115 1.12 -13.33 1.20
C ALA A 115 0.49 -12.05 1.79
N ALA A 116 1.22 -11.31 2.62
CA ALA A 116 0.68 -10.09 3.23
C ALA A 116 0.40 -9.01 2.18
N LEU A 117 1.33 -8.76 1.25
CA LEU A 117 1.15 -7.85 0.13
C LEU A 117 -0.05 -8.25 -0.73
N ARG A 118 -0.17 -9.54 -1.05
CA ARG A 118 -1.30 -10.08 -1.81
C ARG A 118 -2.63 -9.84 -1.09
N GLN A 119 -2.68 -10.09 0.23
CA GLN A 119 -3.85 -9.84 1.06
C GLN A 119 -4.21 -8.37 1.17
N TYR A 120 -3.22 -7.49 1.31
CA TYR A 120 -3.44 -6.06 1.22
C TYR A 120 -3.98 -5.66 -0.16
N ALA A 121 -3.49 -6.27 -1.24
CA ALA A 121 -4.02 -6.02 -2.58
C ALA A 121 -5.49 -6.44 -2.70
N HIS A 122 -5.93 -7.55 -2.09
CA HIS A 122 -7.35 -7.92 -2.01
C HIS A 122 -8.20 -6.83 -1.34
N LEU A 123 -7.75 -6.32 -0.19
CA LEU A 123 -8.48 -5.28 0.56
C LEU A 123 -8.59 -3.96 -0.22
N TRP A 124 -7.49 -3.52 -0.82
CA TRP A 124 -7.48 -2.29 -1.60
C TRP A 124 -8.19 -2.44 -2.95
N LEU A 125 -8.15 -3.61 -3.57
CA LEU A 125 -8.92 -3.90 -4.77
C LEU A 125 -10.43 -3.84 -4.49
N HIS A 126 -10.88 -4.43 -3.39
CA HIS A 126 -12.27 -4.35 -2.95
C HIS A 126 -12.75 -2.90 -2.85
N LEU A 127 -11.99 -2.07 -2.14
CA LEU A 127 -12.30 -0.63 -2.01
C LEU A 127 -12.26 0.09 -3.36
N SER A 128 -11.28 -0.23 -4.21
CA SER A 128 -11.13 0.40 -5.54
C SER A 128 -12.30 0.05 -6.46
N ARG A 129 -12.76 -1.21 -6.44
CA ARG A 129 -13.94 -1.66 -7.20
C ARG A 129 -15.20 -0.96 -6.73
N ALA A 130 -15.41 -0.87 -5.42
CA ALA A 130 -16.54 -0.15 -4.86
C ALA A 130 -16.58 1.32 -5.34
N ARG A 131 -15.42 2.01 -5.32
CA ARG A 131 -15.32 3.40 -5.82
C ARG A 131 -15.41 3.53 -7.34
N ALA A 132 -15.08 2.46 -8.07
CA ALA A 132 -15.23 2.39 -9.52
C ALA A 132 -16.67 2.05 -9.96
N GLY A 133 -17.59 1.80 -9.03
CA GLY A 133 -18.96 1.34 -9.33
C GLY A 133 -19.02 -0.11 -9.82
N GLN A 134 -18.01 -0.92 -9.49
CA GLN A 134 -17.91 -2.33 -9.83
C GLN A 134 -18.34 -3.20 -8.64
N ASP A 135 -18.64 -4.48 -8.90
CA ASP A 135 -18.85 -5.45 -7.83
C ASP A 135 -17.58 -5.60 -6.98
N ALA A 136 -17.66 -5.17 -5.72
CA ALA A 136 -16.53 -5.06 -4.81
C ALA A 136 -15.98 -6.43 -4.38
N THR A 137 -16.82 -7.48 -4.34
CA THR A 137 -16.42 -8.84 -3.93
C THR A 137 -16.25 -9.78 -5.12
N ALA A 138 -16.29 -9.25 -6.35
CA ALA A 138 -16.11 -10.02 -7.57
C ALA A 138 -14.90 -10.94 -7.48
N ARG A 139 -15.13 -12.25 -7.60
CA ARG A 139 -14.09 -13.29 -7.54
C ARG A 139 -13.32 -13.42 -6.23
N LEU A 140 -13.65 -12.66 -5.17
CA LEU A 140 -12.88 -12.65 -3.93
C LEU A 140 -12.80 -14.06 -3.30
N THR A 141 -13.89 -14.83 -3.37
CA THR A 141 -13.92 -16.20 -2.84
C THR A 141 -12.95 -17.11 -3.58
N GLU A 142 -12.89 -17.03 -4.91
CA GLU A 142 -12.00 -17.80 -5.76
C GLU A 142 -10.55 -17.35 -5.60
N ASP A 143 -10.31 -16.05 -5.49
CA ASP A 143 -8.98 -15.45 -5.45
C ASP A 143 -8.25 -15.77 -4.13
N VAL A 144 -8.99 -16.01 -3.04
CA VAL A 144 -8.43 -16.32 -1.70
C VAL A 144 -8.61 -17.79 -1.26
N LYS A 145 -9.07 -18.67 -2.16
CA LYS A 145 -9.44 -20.06 -1.84
C LYS A 145 -8.30 -20.88 -1.21
N ASP A 146 -7.05 -20.55 -1.56
CA ASP A 146 -5.84 -21.24 -1.11
C ASP A 146 -5.05 -20.41 -0.06
N GLU A 147 -5.63 -19.31 0.43
CA GLU A 147 -4.98 -18.43 1.40
C GLU A 147 -5.44 -18.68 2.84
N ALA A 148 -4.47 -18.65 3.76
CA ALA A 148 -4.75 -18.68 5.20
C ALA A 148 -5.16 -17.27 5.68
N LEU A 149 -6.33 -17.16 6.31
CA LEU A 149 -6.93 -15.89 6.74
C LEU A 149 -6.95 -15.69 8.26
N ASP A 150 -6.23 -16.54 9.00
CA ASP A 150 -6.12 -16.50 10.46
C ASP A 150 -5.12 -15.46 10.97
N ARG A 151 -4.10 -15.13 10.17
CA ARG A 151 -3.09 -14.11 10.47
C ARG A 151 -3.43 -12.78 9.82
N TRP A 152 -2.93 -11.68 10.39
CA TRP A 152 -3.12 -10.34 9.87
C TRP A 152 -2.52 -10.18 8.45
N PRO A 153 -3.21 -9.53 7.49
CA PRO A 153 -4.53 -8.86 7.59
C PRO A 153 -5.75 -9.74 7.23
N GLY A 154 -5.59 -11.06 7.13
CA GLY A 154 -6.61 -12.05 6.78
C GLY A 154 -7.99 -11.90 7.44
N PRO A 155 -8.12 -11.58 8.74
CA PRO A 155 -9.41 -11.35 9.39
C PRO A 155 -10.27 -10.26 8.72
N LEU A 156 -9.65 -9.26 8.09
CA LEU A 156 -10.39 -8.25 7.31
C LEU A 156 -10.96 -8.84 6.02
N ILE A 157 -10.24 -9.74 5.35
CA ILE A 157 -10.73 -10.45 4.17
C ILE A 157 -11.86 -11.41 4.58
N ALA A 158 -11.70 -12.12 5.70
CA ALA A 158 -12.77 -12.95 6.26
C ALA A 158 -14.04 -12.14 6.54
N HIS A 159 -13.90 -10.88 6.96
CA HIS A 159 -15.02 -9.96 7.11
C HIS A 159 -15.70 -9.60 5.79
N LEU A 160 -14.92 -9.27 4.75
CA LEU A 160 -15.46 -9.01 3.40
C LEU A 160 -16.19 -10.23 2.80
N LEU A 161 -15.80 -11.45 3.21
CA LEU A 161 -16.45 -12.71 2.82
C LEU A 161 -17.68 -13.05 3.70
N GLY A 162 -18.00 -12.25 4.71
CA GLY A 162 -19.09 -12.52 5.66
C GLY A 162 -18.79 -13.68 6.63
N ARG A 163 -17.54 -14.14 6.72
CA ARG A 163 -17.10 -15.23 7.61
C ARG A 163 -16.74 -14.74 9.02
N LEU A 164 -16.51 -13.43 9.16
CA LEU A 164 -16.23 -12.75 10.42
C LEU A 164 -17.06 -11.47 10.48
N ASP A 165 -17.80 -11.24 11.55
CA ASP A 165 -18.54 -9.99 11.70
C ASP A 165 -17.63 -8.84 12.18
N ALA A 166 -18.18 -7.63 12.20
CA ALA A 166 -17.42 -6.45 12.61
C ALA A 166 -16.98 -6.50 14.08
N ASP A 167 -17.72 -7.19 14.95
CA ASP A 167 -17.32 -7.42 16.35
C ASP A 167 -16.12 -8.36 16.46
N GLY A 168 -16.09 -9.42 15.66
CA GLY A 168 -14.96 -10.33 15.55
C GLY A 168 -13.71 -9.62 15.04
N VAL A 169 -13.82 -8.77 14.02
CA VAL A 169 -12.71 -7.91 13.58
C VAL A 169 -12.23 -7.01 14.72
N ARG A 170 -13.15 -6.34 15.42
CA ARG A 170 -12.81 -5.47 16.56
C ARG A 170 -12.08 -6.22 17.66
N ALA A 171 -12.50 -7.44 17.97
CA ALA A 171 -11.84 -8.29 18.95
C ALA A 171 -10.38 -8.59 18.56
N VAL A 172 -10.11 -8.85 17.27
CA VAL A 172 -8.75 -9.11 16.76
C VAL A 172 -7.87 -7.86 16.83
N ILE A 173 -8.36 -6.69 16.40
CA ILE A 173 -7.55 -5.47 16.36
C ILE A 173 -7.28 -4.89 17.75
N GLU A 174 -8.17 -5.13 18.72
CA GLU A 174 -7.99 -4.66 20.10
C GLU A 174 -7.21 -5.65 20.99
N LYS A 175 -7.03 -6.90 20.56
CA LYS A 175 -6.24 -7.90 21.28
C LYS A 175 -4.81 -7.41 21.48
N SER A 176 -4.20 -7.80 22.61
CA SER A 176 -2.77 -7.61 22.86
C SER A 176 -1.92 -8.30 21.79
N ASP A 177 -0.68 -7.85 21.63
CA ASP A 177 0.23 -8.40 20.64
C ASP A 177 0.55 -9.87 20.90
N ASP A 178 0.51 -10.63 19.82
CA ASP A 178 0.68 -12.07 19.81
C ASP A 178 1.28 -12.46 18.46
N VAL A 179 2.33 -13.28 18.49
CA VAL A 179 3.07 -13.74 17.30
C VAL A 179 2.15 -14.43 16.27
N GLN A 180 1.10 -15.10 16.75
CA GLN A 180 0.13 -15.78 15.90
C GLN A 180 -0.66 -14.78 15.05
N ILE A 181 -0.98 -13.61 15.60
CA ILE A 181 -1.71 -12.57 14.86
C ILE A 181 -0.83 -11.98 13.75
N GLY A 182 0.48 -11.82 13.99
CA GLY A 182 1.45 -11.52 12.92
C GLY A 182 1.58 -10.05 12.50
N ALA A 183 1.08 -9.11 13.29
CA ALA A 183 1.34 -7.66 13.16
C ALA A 183 1.30 -7.01 14.55
N PRO A 184 1.85 -5.80 14.77
CA PRO A 184 1.70 -5.03 16.01
C PRO A 184 0.31 -4.37 16.17
N ARG A 185 -0.09 -4.03 17.41
CA ARG A 185 -1.47 -3.58 17.72
C ARG A 185 -1.82 -2.25 17.07
N ASP A 186 -0.89 -1.33 17.00
CA ASP A 186 -1.07 -0.04 16.35
C ASP A 186 -1.35 -0.20 14.84
N GLU A 187 -0.59 -1.04 14.14
CA GLU A 187 -0.87 -1.42 12.74
C GLU A 187 -2.27 -2.02 12.61
N ARG A 188 -2.61 -3.02 13.44
CA ARG A 188 -3.93 -3.69 13.37
C ARG A 188 -5.07 -2.71 13.58
N ARG A 189 -4.97 -1.82 14.56
CA ARG A 189 -5.98 -0.79 14.83
C ARG A 189 -6.06 0.20 13.69
N CYS A 190 -4.93 0.69 13.18
CA CYS A 190 -4.90 1.63 12.07
C CYS A 190 -5.62 1.05 10.84
N THR A 191 -5.18 -0.13 10.41
CA THR A 191 -5.66 -0.76 9.20
C THR A 191 -7.08 -1.30 9.37
N GLY A 192 -7.39 -1.95 10.48
CA GLY A 192 -8.70 -2.55 10.70
C GLY A 192 -9.80 -1.51 10.85
N TYR A 193 -9.58 -0.46 11.64
CA TYR A 193 -10.55 0.62 11.73
C TYR A 193 -10.68 1.39 10.41
N PHE A 194 -9.60 1.55 9.64
CA PHE A 194 -9.71 2.15 8.31
C PHE A 194 -10.67 1.35 7.40
N PHE A 195 -10.50 0.04 7.28
CA PHE A 195 -11.37 -0.77 6.41
C PHE A 195 -12.80 -0.91 6.96
N LEU A 196 -12.99 -1.02 8.27
CA LEU A 196 -14.33 -0.96 8.89
C LEU A 196 -15.01 0.40 8.65
N GLY A 197 -14.24 1.49 8.63
CA GLY A 197 -14.74 2.82 8.31
C GLY A 197 -15.13 2.96 6.85
N ALA A 198 -14.32 2.42 5.94
CA ALA A 198 -14.62 2.40 4.51
C ALA A 198 -15.91 1.61 4.20
N GLU A 199 -16.11 0.46 4.86
CA GLU A 199 -17.34 -0.33 4.72
C GLU A 199 -18.57 0.38 5.29
N ALA A 200 -18.45 1.00 6.47
CA ALA A 200 -19.52 1.82 7.05
C ALA A 200 -19.92 2.97 6.11
N LEU A 201 -18.92 3.63 5.50
CA LEU A 201 -19.15 4.71 4.55
C LEU A 201 -19.88 4.21 3.29
N ARG A 202 -19.49 3.04 2.78
CA ARG A 202 -20.16 2.37 1.64
C ARG A 202 -21.60 1.99 1.97
N ALA A 203 -21.87 1.60 3.22
CA ALA A 203 -23.21 1.32 3.72
C ALA A 203 -24.05 2.57 4.00
N GLY A 204 -23.50 3.77 3.84
CA GLY A 204 -24.18 5.05 4.08
C GLY A 204 -24.17 5.49 5.55
N ASP A 205 -23.46 4.80 6.43
CA ASP A 205 -23.33 5.16 7.85
C ASP A 205 -22.11 6.06 8.07
N ALA A 206 -22.26 7.33 7.68
CA ALA A 206 -21.21 8.34 7.84
C ALA A 206 -20.78 8.58 9.29
N PRO A 207 -21.68 8.59 10.31
CA PRO A 207 -21.28 8.69 11.72
C PRO A 207 -20.38 7.55 12.17
N LEU A 208 -20.72 6.30 11.83
CA LEU A 208 -19.90 5.14 12.17
C LEU A 208 -18.57 5.17 11.42
N ALA A 209 -18.58 5.52 10.14
CA ALA A 209 -17.37 5.68 9.34
C ALA A 209 -16.40 6.69 9.95
N ARG A 210 -16.91 7.87 10.34
CA ARG A 210 -16.13 8.90 11.02
C ARG A 210 -15.49 8.37 12.30
N SER A 211 -16.27 7.71 13.16
CA SER A 211 -15.77 7.14 14.41
C SER A 211 -14.65 6.12 14.17
N HIS A 212 -14.79 5.28 13.14
CA HIS A 212 -13.75 4.34 12.76
C HIS A 212 -12.48 5.04 12.24
N PHE A 213 -12.59 6.02 11.34
CA PHE A 213 -11.41 6.74 10.88
C PHE A 213 -10.68 7.49 12.00
N GLU A 214 -11.40 8.09 12.95
CA GLU A 214 -10.81 8.69 14.15
C GLU A 214 -10.05 7.67 15.00
N LYS A 215 -10.60 6.46 15.18
CA LYS A 215 -9.90 5.36 15.87
C LYS A 215 -8.66 4.86 15.10
N ALA A 216 -8.72 4.85 13.77
CA ALA A 216 -7.56 4.54 12.94
C ALA A 216 -6.44 5.57 13.16
N LEU A 217 -6.76 6.86 13.29
CA LEU A 217 -5.78 7.90 13.63
C LEU A 217 -5.29 7.80 15.08
N ALA A 218 -6.14 7.41 16.02
CA ALA A 218 -5.78 7.19 17.42
C ALA A 218 -4.85 5.98 17.65
N SER A 219 -4.53 5.21 16.59
CA SER A 219 -3.49 4.17 16.66
C SER A 219 -2.07 4.75 16.75
N GLY A 220 -1.84 5.96 16.22
CA GLY A 220 -0.51 6.55 16.11
C GLY A 220 0.38 5.99 15.00
N ALA A 221 -0.14 5.07 14.16
CA ALA A 221 0.62 4.37 13.13
C ALA A 221 0.88 5.24 11.87
N VAL A 222 1.55 6.38 12.05
CA VAL A 222 1.74 7.45 11.04
C VAL A 222 2.49 7.01 9.78
N ALA A 223 3.24 5.90 9.83
CA ALA A 223 3.98 5.39 8.69
C ALA A 223 3.09 4.68 7.65
N PHE A 224 1.89 4.24 8.07
CA PHE A 224 1.01 3.38 7.27
C PHE A 224 0.11 4.17 6.33
N ARG A 225 -0.10 3.64 5.12
CA ARG A 225 -0.99 4.23 4.11
C ARG A 225 -2.42 4.43 4.64
N GLN A 226 -2.90 3.51 5.48
CA GLN A 226 -4.23 3.54 6.08
C GLN A 226 -4.43 4.75 7.01
N TYR A 227 -3.35 5.24 7.63
CA TYR A 227 -3.38 6.44 8.46
C TYR A 227 -3.64 7.69 7.61
N ASP A 228 -2.87 7.87 6.54
CA ASP A 228 -3.05 9.00 5.61
C ASP A 228 -4.39 8.91 4.87
N ALA A 229 -4.79 7.69 4.50
CA ALA A 229 -6.09 7.40 3.93
C ALA A 229 -7.23 7.82 4.86
N ALA A 230 -7.20 7.45 6.14
CA ALA A 230 -8.20 7.83 7.12
C ALA A 230 -8.31 9.35 7.29
N LYS A 231 -7.19 10.09 7.30
CA LYS A 231 -7.20 11.56 7.28
C LYS A 231 -7.98 12.10 6.07
N ARG A 232 -7.66 11.59 4.87
CA ARG A 232 -8.32 12.01 3.62
C ARG A 232 -9.82 11.67 3.58
N GLU A 233 -10.25 10.58 4.22
CA GLU A 233 -11.67 10.26 4.36
C GLU A 233 -12.37 11.22 5.32
N LEU A 234 -11.76 11.55 6.46
CA LEU A 234 -12.31 12.50 7.42
C LEU A 234 -12.45 13.91 6.83
N GLU A 235 -11.45 14.37 6.08
CA GLU A 235 -11.51 15.63 5.35
C GLU A 235 -12.65 15.66 4.33
N ARG A 236 -12.94 14.53 3.68
CA ARG A 236 -14.09 14.40 2.77
C ARG A 236 -15.42 14.41 3.49
N LEU A 237 -15.52 13.75 4.65
CA LEU A 237 -16.72 13.72 5.49
C LEU A 237 -17.03 15.05 6.18
N ALA A 238 -16.12 16.02 6.15
CA ALA A 238 -16.28 17.35 6.74
C ALA A 238 -16.75 18.40 5.72
N ARG A 239 -16.76 18.07 4.42
CA ARG A 239 -17.26 18.94 3.34
C ARG A 239 -18.75 18.71 3.13
#